data_AF-A0A0K8WMN2-F1
#
_entry.id   AF-A0A0K8WMN2-F1
#
_cell.length_a   1.000
_cell.length_b   1.000
_cell.length_c   1.000
_cell.angle_alpha   90.00
_cell.angle_beta   90.00
_cell.angle_gamma   90.00
#
_symmetry.space_group_name_H-M   'P 1'
#
loop_
_entity.id
_entity.type
_entity.pdbx_description
1 polymer ?
#
loop_
_entity_poly.entity_id
_entity_poly.type
_entity_poly.pdbx_seq_one_letter_code
_entity_poly.pdbx_strand_id
1 'polypeptide(L)'
;MFEKVKNHLKIFFEKLGTIPDIAAIAVGETQTGKDIGSFVDPLTGMLYESTEEEEEGDEEGMVEDESSTTEDEDISEDEELLELLKRDEEIEAPKVIDEAEVFETFMEMEKKQVIEEITEFDWIAYEREKELKSIAADTVIFLKELIAEVVEKSEYVDPNIFLRQHLNKASLIEEITKKMKLLEVEQKARSFLNRRVAEFFYRKGQYRVFTDDPPETILDEMNKLKDATNKLDQMLCREEDLKSSTQQEIANIQQDVSALHIKNQEKLQEFEELVKKSFAKKGEHLTLEVDKDLRKMAKLREEISDARYILVQKQHSNATLSEQLKKLENLGNNFQMREFESLQNECQALDKKIEERNAELVRSRVRCNADLHVLGHLKEKQAMIRSKIKIQKTCLAMLQSQKYTARKCIFDSKKQRSEMRKEIKELSYQCGLLDKPALMLDFDNTVEQINIVMDKVDKLRNKHDEILHKIVKLEAKCL
;
A
#
# COMPACT_ATOMS: atom_id res chain seq x y z
N MET A 1 36.41 9.71 -33.33
CA MET A 1 36.16 8.67 -32.29
C MET A 1 34.75 8.08 -32.39
N PHE A 2 33.72 8.89 -32.66
CA PHE A 2 32.33 8.43 -32.86
C PHE A 2 32.11 7.51 -34.08
N GLU A 3 32.85 7.68 -35.18
CA GLU A 3 32.77 6.79 -36.35
C GLU A 3 33.18 5.33 -36.06
N LYS A 4 34.22 5.15 -35.21
CA LYS A 4 34.76 3.82 -34.88
C LYS A 4 33.80 3.03 -33.99
N VAL A 5 33.09 3.71 -33.08
CA VAL A 5 32.07 3.09 -32.22
C VAL A 5 30.85 2.66 -33.04
N LYS A 6 30.44 3.48 -34.02
CA LYS A 6 29.32 3.16 -34.93
C LYS A 6 29.61 1.93 -35.80
N ASN A 7 30.83 1.82 -36.32
CA ASN A 7 31.23 0.65 -37.12
C ASN A 7 31.35 -0.63 -36.27
N HIS A 8 31.78 -0.53 -35.00
CA HIS A 8 31.81 -1.69 -34.12
C HIS A 8 30.43 -2.19 -33.72
N LEU A 9 29.48 -1.28 -33.47
CA LEU A 9 28.07 -1.62 -33.24
C LEU A 9 27.41 -2.26 -34.47
N LYS A 10 27.74 -1.80 -35.67
CA LYS A 10 27.20 -2.38 -36.92
C LYS A 10 27.67 -3.80 -37.16
N ILE A 11 28.96 -4.06 -36.91
CA ILE A 11 29.57 -5.40 -36.99
C ILE A 11 29.05 -6.32 -35.87
N PHE A 12 28.73 -5.77 -34.69
CA PHE A 12 28.15 -6.51 -33.57
C PHE A 12 26.72 -7.00 -33.91
N PHE A 13 25.89 -6.16 -34.53
CA PHE A 13 24.53 -6.54 -34.94
C PHE A 13 24.47 -7.41 -36.20
N GLU A 14 25.48 -7.37 -37.09
CA GLU A 14 25.55 -8.28 -38.25
C GLU A 14 25.98 -9.71 -37.90
N LYS A 15 26.63 -9.92 -36.74
CA LYS A 15 27.07 -11.25 -36.26
C LYS A 15 26.04 -11.99 -35.41
N LEU A 16 25.04 -11.30 -34.89
CA LEU A 16 23.87 -11.91 -34.28
C LEU A 16 22.82 -12.04 -35.38
N GLY A 17 22.63 -13.26 -35.87
CA GLY A 17 21.64 -13.54 -36.92
C GLY A 17 20.29 -12.91 -36.62
N THR A 18 19.57 -12.54 -37.68
CA THR A 18 18.25 -11.91 -37.65
C THR A 18 17.32 -12.61 -36.65
N ILE A 19 16.94 -11.87 -35.61
CA ILE A 19 15.87 -12.24 -34.68
C ILE A 19 14.58 -12.34 -35.52
N PRO A 20 13.80 -13.44 -35.42
CA PRO A 20 12.54 -13.53 -36.13
C PRO A 20 11.58 -12.41 -35.71
N ASP A 21 10.91 -11.83 -36.68
CA ASP A 21 9.93 -10.76 -36.51
C ASP A 21 8.77 -11.24 -35.62
N ILE A 22 8.63 -10.63 -34.44
CA ILE A 22 7.63 -10.99 -33.41
C ILE A 22 6.19 -10.78 -33.94
N ALA A 23 6.01 -10.02 -35.02
CA ALA A 23 4.73 -9.88 -35.71
C ALA A 23 4.26 -11.17 -36.42
N ALA A 24 5.15 -12.12 -36.73
CA ALA A 24 4.81 -13.37 -37.42
C ALA A 24 4.34 -14.51 -36.48
N ILE A 25 4.39 -14.31 -35.16
CA ILE A 25 3.91 -15.29 -34.15
C ILE A 25 2.48 -14.95 -33.68
N ALA A 26 1.91 -13.81 -34.10
CA ALA A 26 0.60 -13.34 -33.68
C ALA A 26 -0.60 -13.91 -34.48
N VAL A 27 -0.40 -14.94 -35.30
CA VAL A 27 -1.49 -15.62 -36.03
C VAL A 27 -1.33 -17.12 -35.86
N GLY A 28 -1.79 -17.62 -34.71
CA GLY A 28 -1.89 -19.04 -34.40
C GLY A 28 -3.01 -19.23 -33.38
N GLU A 29 -4.04 -19.98 -33.80
CA GLU A 29 -5.28 -20.24 -33.10
C GLU A 29 -5.07 -20.65 -31.62
N THR A 30 -5.71 -19.93 -30.70
CA THR A 30 -5.75 -20.30 -29.28
C THR A 30 -6.63 -21.53 -29.08
N GLN A 31 -6.05 -22.72 -29.19
CA GLN A 31 -6.56 -23.91 -28.51
C GLN A 31 -6.04 -23.90 -27.08
N THR A 32 -6.97 -23.78 -26.13
CA THR A 32 -6.73 -23.88 -24.70
C THR A 32 -6.35 -25.32 -24.33
N GLY A 33 -5.06 -25.56 -24.10
CA GLY A 33 -4.55 -26.75 -23.44
C GLY A 33 -3.62 -26.33 -22.31
N LYS A 34 -4.14 -26.20 -21.09
CA LYS A 34 -3.31 -26.09 -19.89
C LYS A 34 -2.71 -27.46 -19.61
N ASP A 35 -1.40 -27.59 -19.76
CA ASP A 35 -0.65 -28.79 -19.39
C ASP A 35 -0.45 -28.77 -17.86
N ILE A 36 -1.36 -29.44 -17.15
CA ILE A 36 -1.30 -29.64 -15.70
C ILE A 36 -0.82 -31.08 -15.51
N GLY A 37 0.47 -31.27 -15.27
CA GLY A 37 1.03 -32.59 -14.99
C GLY A 37 0.46 -33.14 -13.68
N SER A 38 -0.09 -34.36 -13.73
CA SER A 38 -0.51 -35.12 -12.54
C SER A 38 0.45 -36.29 -12.32
N PHE A 39 1.02 -36.41 -11.11
CA PHE A 39 1.84 -37.57 -10.74
C PHE A 39 0.94 -38.80 -10.53
N VAL A 40 1.34 -39.92 -11.13
CA VAL A 40 0.71 -41.25 -11.02
C VAL A 40 1.67 -42.23 -10.35
N ASP A 41 1.14 -43.21 -9.61
CA ASP A 41 1.93 -44.32 -9.05
C ASP A 41 2.57 -45.16 -10.18
N PRO A 42 3.91 -45.30 -10.23
CA PRO A 42 4.63 -45.94 -11.33
C PRO A 42 4.38 -47.46 -11.49
N LEU A 43 3.69 -48.14 -10.57
CA LEU A 43 3.37 -49.57 -10.73
C LEU A 43 1.89 -49.88 -11.05
N THR A 44 0.96 -48.95 -10.83
CA THR A 44 -0.48 -49.22 -11.03
C THR A 44 -1.23 -48.19 -11.86
N GLY A 45 -0.65 -47.00 -12.13
CA GLY A 45 -1.18 -46.04 -13.11
C GLY A 45 -2.52 -45.38 -12.76
N MET A 46 -2.97 -45.47 -11.50
CA MET A 46 -4.20 -44.83 -11.03
C MET A 46 -3.90 -43.47 -10.38
N LEU A 47 -4.85 -42.52 -10.53
CA LEU A 47 -4.76 -41.15 -9.98
C LEU A 47 -5.11 -41.16 -8.48
N TYR A 48 -4.33 -40.46 -7.65
CA TYR A 48 -4.69 -40.26 -6.23
C TYR A 48 -5.79 -39.20 -6.10
N GLU A 49 -6.96 -39.58 -5.59
CA GLU A 49 -7.95 -38.66 -5.02
C GLU A 49 -7.64 -38.50 -3.53
N SER A 50 -7.33 -37.26 -3.11
CA SER A 50 -7.12 -36.93 -1.69
C SER A 50 -8.37 -36.27 -1.13
N THR A 51 -9.03 -37.00 -0.25
CA THR A 51 -10.07 -36.56 0.69
C THR A 51 -9.42 -35.85 1.87
N GLU A 52 -10.04 -34.76 2.34
CA GLU A 52 -9.72 -34.07 3.59
C GLU A 52 -10.23 -34.86 4.79
N GLU A 53 -9.38 -35.14 5.79
CA GLU A 53 -9.76 -35.32 7.21
C GLU A 53 -8.60 -34.87 8.12
N GLU A 54 -8.97 -34.35 9.28
CA GLU A 54 -8.15 -33.72 10.31
C GLU A 54 -7.54 -34.71 11.34
N GLU A 55 -6.64 -34.16 12.15
CA GLU A 55 -6.31 -34.48 13.56
C GLU A 55 -5.26 -35.56 13.95
N GLU A 56 -4.27 -35.03 14.70
CA GLU A 56 -3.64 -35.49 15.96
C GLU A 56 -2.60 -36.63 16.05
N GLY A 57 -1.64 -36.39 16.96
CA GLY A 57 -0.72 -37.35 17.60
C GLY A 57 0.77 -37.07 17.29
N ASP A 58 1.54 -36.34 18.10
CA ASP A 58 2.12 -36.62 19.44
C ASP A 58 3.48 -37.35 19.45
N GLU A 59 4.36 -36.84 20.33
CA GLU A 59 5.46 -37.53 21.05
C GLU A 59 6.66 -38.06 20.21
N GLU A 60 7.94 -38.11 20.64
CA GLU A 60 8.63 -37.94 21.91
C GLU A 60 10.17 -37.99 21.66
N GLY A 61 10.98 -37.59 22.65
CA GLY A 61 12.32 -38.15 22.90
C GLY A 61 13.52 -37.22 22.64
N MET A 62 14.02 -36.47 23.63
CA MET A 62 14.95 -36.88 24.73
C MET A 62 16.39 -37.14 24.27
N VAL A 63 17.35 -36.33 24.77
CA VAL A 63 18.60 -36.65 25.54
C VAL A 63 19.18 -35.27 25.93
N GLU A 64 19.09 -34.82 27.20
CA GLU A 64 20.13 -34.89 28.27
C GLU A 64 21.47 -34.24 27.84
N ASP A 65 22.07 -33.28 28.56
CA ASP A 65 22.38 -33.28 29.99
C ASP A 65 22.65 -31.85 30.53
N GLU A 66 22.22 -31.67 31.79
CA GLU A 66 22.89 -31.01 32.95
C GLU A 66 23.62 -29.66 32.79
N SER A 67 23.71 -28.75 33.77
CA SER A 67 23.28 -28.57 35.17
C SER A 67 24.16 -27.37 35.60
N SER A 68 23.70 -26.23 36.10
CA SER A 68 23.35 -26.00 37.50
C SER A 68 23.42 -24.48 37.76
N THR A 69 22.39 -23.98 38.47
CA THR A 69 22.40 -23.06 39.63
C THR A 69 23.18 -21.72 39.58
N THR A 70 22.44 -20.59 39.56
CA THR A 70 22.11 -19.65 40.68
C THR A 70 23.18 -18.58 40.91
N GLU A 71 22.89 -17.32 40.56
CA GLU A 71 22.45 -16.23 41.47
C GLU A 71 23.61 -15.67 42.30
N ASP A 72 24.08 -14.47 41.92
CA ASP A 72 23.95 -13.24 42.72
C ASP A 72 25.12 -12.25 42.57
N GLU A 73 24.70 -11.01 42.81
CA GLU A 73 25.32 -9.70 42.80
C GLU A 73 26.71 -9.58 43.44
N ASP A 74 27.52 -8.68 42.86
CA ASP A 74 28.40 -7.68 43.51
C ASP A 74 29.72 -7.48 42.72
N ILE A 75 29.78 -6.42 41.92
CA ILE A 75 31.03 -5.93 41.34
C ILE A 75 31.58 -4.91 42.34
N SER A 76 32.57 -5.35 43.12
CA SER A 76 33.34 -4.50 44.01
C SER A 76 34.19 -3.52 43.20
N GLU A 77 34.01 -2.24 43.50
CA GLU A 77 35.01 -1.19 43.35
C GLU A 77 36.28 -1.56 44.16
N ASP A 78 37.44 -1.02 43.74
CA ASP A 78 38.74 -0.99 44.43
C ASP A 78 39.86 -1.91 43.90
N GLU A 79 40.40 -1.58 42.72
CA GLU A 79 41.78 -1.97 42.36
C GLU A 79 42.60 -0.83 41.70
N GLU A 80 42.17 0.42 41.84
CA GLU A 80 42.88 1.59 41.29
C GLU A 80 43.38 2.57 42.38
N LEU A 81 43.29 2.20 43.66
CA LEU A 81 43.62 3.05 44.81
C LEU A 81 44.73 2.48 45.71
N LEU A 82 45.65 1.67 45.16
CA LEU A 82 46.76 1.06 45.90
C LEU A 82 48.17 1.38 45.36
N GLU A 83 48.30 2.21 44.31
CA GLU A 83 49.60 2.62 43.76
C GLU A 83 49.96 4.11 43.97
N LEU A 84 49.09 4.90 44.61
CA LEU A 84 49.28 6.35 44.78
C LEU A 84 49.43 6.84 46.23
N LEU A 85 49.81 5.98 47.18
CA LEU A 85 49.91 6.36 48.61
C LEU A 85 51.17 5.91 49.37
N LYS A 86 52.32 5.75 48.68
CA LYS A 86 53.64 5.61 49.35
C LYS A 86 54.77 6.37 48.65
N ARG A 87 54.57 7.66 48.40
CA ARG A 87 55.67 8.62 48.24
C ARG A 87 55.33 9.89 49.02
N ASP A 88 55.44 9.79 50.34
CA ASP A 88 55.76 10.95 51.16
C ASP A 88 57.24 10.86 51.53
N GLU A 89 57.97 11.87 51.08
CA GLU A 89 59.34 12.17 51.47
C GLU A 89 59.33 12.67 52.92
N GLU A 90 59.80 11.86 53.86
CA GLU A 90 60.23 12.36 55.17
C GLU A 90 61.76 12.45 55.20
N ILE A 91 62.21 13.70 55.33
CA ILE A 91 63.58 14.12 55.55
C ILE A 91 63.98 13.67 56.97
N GLU A 92 64.97 12.78 57.10
CA GLU A 92 65.63 12.50 58.38
C GLU A 92 67.14 12.81 58.33
N ALA A 93 67.57 13.46 59.41
CA ALA A 93 68.86 14.10 59.60
C ALA A 93 70.02 13.09 59.83
N PRO A 94 71.27 13.48 59.54
CA PRO A 94 72.40 12.55 59.55
C PRO A 94 72.87 12.25 60.97
N LYS A 95 73.22 10.98 61.28
CA LYS A 95 74.18 10.62 62.35
C LYS A 95 74.71 9.17 62.28
N VAL A 96 76.05 9.12 62.23
CA VAL A 96 77.06 8.17 62.76
C VAL A 96 77.04 6.71 62.25
N ILE A 97 78.01 6.40 61.40
CA ILE A 97 78.45 5.05 61.06
C ILE A 97 79.69 4.73 61.90
N ASP A 98 79.73 3.55 62.50
CA ASP A 98 80.82 3.03 63.32
C ASP A 98 81.97 2.54 62.41
N GLU A 99 83.20 3.00 62.67
CA GLU A 99 84.36 2.87 61.75
C GLU A 99 84.92 1.44 61.63
N ALA A 100 84.33 0.45 62.32
CA ALA A 100 84.84 -0.92 62.38
C ALA A 100 84.14 -1.92 61.43
N GLU A 101 82.89 -1.67 61.01
CA GLU A 101 82.17 -2.62 60.13
C GLU A 101 82.44 -2.39 58.63
N VAL A 102 82.83 -1.18 58.22
CA VAL A 102 83.14 -0.85 56.81
C VAL A 102 84.51 -1.42 56.38
N PHE A 103 85.42 -1.64 57.33
CA PHE A 103 86.78 -2.14 57.03
C PHE A 103 86.81 -3.66 56.80
N GLU A 104 85.94 -4.42 57.48
CA GLU A 104 85.81 -5.87 57.32
C GLU A 104 85.07 -6.25 56.02
N THR A 105 84.05 -5.50 55.60
CA THR A 105 83.40 -5.72 54.28
C THR A 105 84.27 -5.31 53.09
N PHE A 106 85.26 -4.43 53.31
CA PHE A 106 86.20 -3.99 52.27
C PHE A 106 87.38 -4.96 52.09
N MET A 107 87.79 -5.69 53.13
CA MET A 107 88.95 -6.60 53.10
C MET A 107 88.62 -8.03 52.62
N GLU A 108 87.34 -8.45 52.63
CA GLU A 108 86.93 -9.80 52.18
C GLU A 108 86.59 -9.92 50.68
N MET A 109 86.41 -8.81 49.97
CA MET A 109 86.30 -8.84 48.49
C MET A 109 87.67 -8.87 47.78
N GLU A 110 88.76 -8.64 48.51
CA GLU A 110 90.13 -8.76 48.01
C GLU A 110 90.63 -10.22 48.13
N LYS A 111 90.16 -11.10 47.22
CA LYS A 111 90.96 -12.23 46.70
C LYS A 111 90.30 -12.95 45.53
N LYS A 112 91.00 -12.88 44.39
CA LYS A 112 90.95 -13.69 43.15
C LYS A 112 89.97 -13.23 42.07
N GLN A 113 90.48 -12.55 41.05
CA GLN A 113 91.05 -13.15 39.83
C GLN A 113 91.60 -12.02 38.95
N VAL A 114 92.90 -12.08 38.63
CA VAL A 114 93.51 -11.25 37.59
C VAL A 114 93.05 -11.82 36.26
N ILE A 115 92.07 -11.17 35.64
CA ILE A 115 91.76 -11.27 34.22
C ILE A 115 92.20 -9.93 33.63
N GLU A 116 93.23 -9.96 32.80
CA GLU A 116 93.62 -8.82 31.96
C GLU A 116 92.54 -8.62 30.89
N GLU A 117 91.50 -7.84 31.21
CA GLU A 117 90.61 -7.27 30.20
C GLU A 117 91.27 -6.01 29.64
N ILE A 118 91.81 -6.16 28.43
CA ILE A 118 92.16 -5.04 27.55
C ILE A 118 90.84 -4.32 27.24
N THR A 119 90.58 -3.22 27.95
CA THR A 119 89.53 -2.28 27.57
C THR A 119 90.04 -1.49 26.37
N GLU A 120 89.50 -1.79 25.20
CA GLU A 120 89.73 -0.98 24.00
C GLU A 120 89.27 0.46 24.28
N PHE A 121 90.20 1.41 24.18
CA PHE A 121 89.90 2.83 24.27
C PHE A 121 88.99 3.22 23.10
N ASP A 122 87.76 3.64 23.38
CA ASP A 122 86.79 4.04 22.36
C ASP A 122 87.21 5.39 21.73
N TRP A 123 88.03 5.29 20.68
CA TRP A 123 88.47 6.41 19.86
C TRP A 123 87.30 7.22 19.28
N ILE A 124 86.13 6.60 19.09
CA ILE A 124 84.93 7.25 18.53
C ILE A 124 84.28 8.16 19.57
N ALA A 125 84.20 7.71 20.83
CA ALA A 125 83.71 8.53 21.94
C ALA A 125 84.62 9.74 22.20
N TYR A 126 85.95 9.54 22.14
CA TYR A 126 86.92 10.62 22.31
C TYR A 126 86.88 11.67 21.19
N GLU A 127 86.74 11.25 19.92
CA GLU A 127 86.62 12.19 18.80
C GLU A 127 85.31 12.98 18.85
N ARG A 128 84.18 12.35 19.25
CA ARG A 128 82.90 13.06 19.49
C ARG A 128 82.99 14.11 20.59
N GLU A 129 83.69 13.81 21.68
CA GLU A 129 83.85 14.78 22.78
C GLU A 129 84.68 15.99 22.34
N LYS A 130 85.69 15.76 21.50
CA LYS A 130 86.50 16.82 20.89
C LYS A 130 85.70 17.67 19.89
N GLU A 131 84.84 17.04 19.07
CA GLU A 131 83.91 17.75 18.18
C GLU A 131 82.92 18.61 18.97
N LEU A 132 82.33 18.07 20.05
CA LEU A 132 81.44 18.82 20.94
C LEU A 132 82.14 20.01 21.59
N LYS A 133 83.40 19.86 22.00
CA LYS A 133 84.21 20.97 22.52
C LYS A 133 84.53 22.02 21.45
N SER A 134 84.73 21.60 20.19
CA SER A 134 84.89 22.52 19.06
C SER A 134 83.61 23.31 18.78
N ILE A 135 82.46 22.63 18.74
CA ILE A 135 81.15 23.27 18.55
C ILE A 135 80.85 24.22 19.72
N ALA A 136 81.18 23.85 20.95
CA ALA A 136 81.06 24.73 22.11
C ALA A 136 81.97 25.97 22.00
N ALA A 137 83.18 25.83 21.45
CA ALA A 137 84.07 26.97 21.21
C ALA A 137 83.54 27.88 20.09
N ASP A 138 83.07 27.31 18.99
CA ASP A 138 82.51 28.04 17.85
C ASP A 138 81.23 28.79 18.24
N THR A 139 80.37 28.17 19.06
CA THR A 139 79.17 28.85 19.60
C THR A 139 79.53 30.00 20.52
N VAL A 140 80.58 29.89 21.34
CA VAL A 140 81.07 31.00 22.16
C VAL A 140 81.63 32.15 21.30
N ILE A 141 82.33 31.83 20.20
CA ILE A 141 82.83 32.84 19.26
C ILE A 141 81.65 33.54 18.57
N PHE A 142 80.69 32.77 18.04
CA PHE A 142 79.47 33.31 17.42
C PHE A 142 78.70 34.22 18.38
N LEU A 143 78.52 33.79 19.64
CA LEU A 143 77.86 34.61 20.65
C LEU A 143 78.61 35.91 20.93
N LYS A 144 79.96 35.87 20.94
CA LYS A 144 80.77 37.08 21.09
C LYS A 144 80.66 38.01 19.88
N GLU A 145 80.63 37.47 18.67
CA GLU A 145 80.43 38.25 17.44
C GLU A 145 79.03 38.87 17.40
N LEU A 146 78.00 38.12 17.78
CA LEU A 146 76.62 38.61 17.89
C LEU A 146 76.51 39.73 18.92
N ILE A 147 77.13 39.56 20.10
CA ILE A 147 77.17 40.60 21.13
C ILE A 147 77.93 41.82 20.61
N ALA A 148 79.06 41.65 19.92
CA ALA A 148 79.80 42.75 19.33
C ALA A 148 78.98 43.49 18.26
N GLU A 149 78.23 42.79 17.41
CA GLU A 149 77.35 43.40 16.40
C GLU A 149 76.18 44.15 17.05
N VAL A 150 75.60 43.62 18.13
CA VAL A 150 74.54 44.30 18.89
C VAL A 150 75.07 45.54 19.61
N VAL A 151 76.28 45.47 20.16
CA VAL A 151 76.97 46.60 20.80
C VAL A 151 77.35 47.65 19.75
N GLU A 152 77.85 47.24 18.58
CA GLU A 152 78.14 48.16 17.47
C GLU A 152 76.87 48.89 17.01
N LYS A 153 75.77 48.16 16.87
CA LYS A 153 74.46 48.73 16.51
C LYS A 153 73.84 49.59 17.62
N SER A 154 74.18 49.38 18.89
CA SER A 154 73.62 50.17 20.01
C SER A 154 74.46 51.41 20.35
N GLU A 155 75.78 51.36 20.14
CA GLU A 155 76.71 52.45 20.44
C GLU A 155 76.91 53.41 19.26
N TYR A 156 76.89 52.92 18.01
CA TYR A 156 77.25 53.72 16.83
C TYR A 156 76.10 54.05 15.88
N VAL A 157 74.92 53.43 16.06
CA VAL A 157 73.72 53.76 15.27
C VAL A 157 72.77 54.56 16.16
N ASP A 158 72.59 55.84 15.85
CA ASP A 158 71.59 56.69 16.51
C ASP A 158 70.20 56.01 16.39
N PRO A 159 69.50 55.73 17.51
CA PRO A 159 68.23 55.01 17.51
C PRO A 159 67.19 55.59 16.54
N ASN A 160 67.24 56.90 16.31
CA ASN A 160 66.34 57.58 15.39
C ASN A 160 66.62 57.29 13.90
N ILE A 161 67.85 56.94 13.51
CA ILE A 161 68.21 56.56 12.14
C ILE A 161 67.78 55.12 11.87
N PHE A 162 67.94 54.23 12.84
CA PHE A 162 67.44 52.85 12.80
C PHE A 162 65.89 52.82 12.72
N LEU A 163 65.21 53.63 13.54
CA LEU A 163 63.76 53.81 13.49
C LEU A 163 63.29 54.42 12.15
N ARG A 164 64.03 55.35 11.55
CA ARG A 164 63.66 55.95 10.25
C ARG A 164 63.87 55.02 9.06
N GLN A 165 64.85 54.12 9.10
CA GLN A 165 65.07 53.11 8.04
C GLN A 165 64.04 51.98 8.10
N HIS A 166 63.56 51.62 9.29
CA HIS A 166 62.65 50.48 9.47
C HIS A 166 61.16 50.85 9.68
N LEU A 167 60.82 52.09 10.01
CA LEU A 167 59.42 52.58 10.03
C LEU A 167 59.15 53.55 8.87
N ASN A 168 58.87 52.99 7.70
CA ASN A 168 58.30 53.78 6.61
C ASN A 168 56.81 54.06 6.92
N LYS A 169 56.52 55.24 7.49
CA LYS A 169 55.17 55.66 7.91
C LYS A 169 54.12 55.46 6.81
N ALA A 170 54.49 55.67 5.54
CA ALA A 170 53.59 55.46 4.42
C ALA A 170 53.21 53.98 4.24
N SER A 171 54.19 53.07 4.33
CA SER A 171 53.96 51.62 4.24
C SER A 171 53.12 51.11 5.40
N LEU A 172 53.40 51.58 6.61
CA LEU A 172 52.63 51.19 7.80
C LEU A 172 51.18 51.71 7.73
N ILE A 173 50.98 52.96 7.29
CA ILE A 173 49.63 53.50 7.06
C ILE A 173 48.91 52.71 5.97
N GLU A 174 49.60 52.33 4.90
CA GLU A 174 49.00 51.52 3.82
C GLU A 174 48.59 50.13 4.33
N GLU A 175 49.43 49.49 5.14
CA GLU A 175 49.13 48.19 5.74
C GLU A 175 48.00 48.28 6.76
N ILE A 176 47.99 49.29 7.64
CA ILE A 176 46.89 49.56 8.56
C ILE A 176 45.60 49.82 7.78
N THR A 177 45.65 50.59 6.69
CA THR A 177 44.48 50.86 5.85
C THR A 177 43.97 49.59 5.19
N LYS A 178 44.86 48.69 4.72
CA LYS A 178 44.48 47.37 4.19
C LYS A 178 43.82 46.50 5.27
N LYS A 179 44.41 46.42 6.46
CA LYS A 179 43.87 45.66 7.60
C LYS A 179 42.54 46.23 8.10
N MET A 180 42.37 47.55 8.08
CA MET A 180 41.13 48.21 8.46
C MET A 180 40.00 47.90 7.47
N LYS A 181 40.29 47.88 6.16
CA LYS A 181 39.34 47.42 5.13
C LYS A 181 38.96 45.94 5.31
N LEU A 182 39.93 45.09 5.61
CA LEU A 182 39.68 43.67 5.93
C LEU A 182 38.77 43.53 7.15
N LEU A 183 39.07 44.25 8.24
CA LEU A 183 38.24 44.26 9.44
C LEU A 183 36.82 44.73 9.14
N GLU A 184 36.63 45.74 8.28
CA GLU A 184 35.32 46.22 7.89
C GLU A 184 34.53 45.15 7.10
N VAL A 185 35.19 44.41 6.21
CA VAL A 185 34.58 43.29 5.48
C VAL A 185 34.20 42.16 6.43
N GLU A 186 35.10 41.79 7.34
CA GLU A 186 34.84 40.78 8.37
C GLU A 186 33.70 41.18 9.31
N GLN A 187 33.64 42.45 9.73
CA GLN A 187 32.53 42.96 10.54
C GLN A 187 31.20 42.90 9.79
N LYS A 188 31.19 43.27 8.50
CA LYS A 188 29.99 43.14 7.65
C LYS A 188 29.58 41.67 7.46
N ALA A 189 30.53 40.78 7.23
CA ALA A 189 30.28 39.34 7.10
C ALA A 189 29.71 38.76 8.41
N ARG A 190 30.31 39.11 9.55
CA ARG A 190 29.83 38.73 10.89
C ARG A 190 28.42 39.24 11.14
N SER A 191 28.14 40.51 10.86
CA SER A 191 26.80 41.08 11.01
C SER A 191 25.77 40.42 10.09
N PHE A 192 26.15 40.10 8.86
CA PHE A 192 25.30 39.39 7.90
C PHE A 192 24.99 37.96 8.36
N LEU A 193 26.01 37.21 8.80
CA LEU A 193 25.86 35.87 9.34
C LEU A 193 25.00 35.87 10.60
N ASN A 194 25.27 36.77 11.56
CA ASN A 194 24.46 36.91 12.77
C ASN A 194 22.99 37.20 12.43
N ARG A 195 22.72 38.05 11.43
CA ARG A 195 21.35 38.32 10.96
C ARG A 195 20.70 37.09 10.33
N ARG A 196 21.43 36.31 9.52
CA ARG A 196 20.94 35.07 8.90
C ARG A 196 20.65 33.98 9.94
N VAL A 197 21.52 33.84 10.93
CA VAL A 197 21.34 32.92 12.06
C VAL A 197 20.11 33.34 12.88
N ALA A 198 19.97 34.63 13.18
CA ALA A 198 18.79 35.16 13.84
C ALA A 198 17.51 34.82 13.06
N GLU A 199 17.49 35.10 11.76
CA GLU A 199 16.34 34.83 10.91
C GLU A 199 15.99 33.33 10.80
N PHE A 200 16.99 32.45 10.78
CA PHE A 200 16.78 31.01 10.80
C PHE A 200 16.05 30.55 12.07
N PHE A 201 16.50 30.99 13.25
CA PHE A 201 15.87 30.64 14.52
C PHE A 201 14.50 31.30 14.71
N TYR A 202 14.30 32.54 14.23
CA TYR A 202 12.99 33.19 14.15
C TYR A 202 12.00 32.37 13.30
N ARG A 203 12.41 31.88 12.12
CA ARG A 203 11.55 31.06 11.23
C ARG A 203 11.19 29.70 11.83
N LYS A 204 12.06 29.12 12.67
CA LYS A 204 11.80 27.87 13.39
C LYS A 204 11.04 28.07 14.72
N GLY A 205 10.76 29.30 15.13
CA GLY A 205 10.07 29.61 16.38
C GLY A 205 10.90 29.30 17.64
N GLN A 206 12.24 29.18 17.50
CA GLN A 206 13.15 28.84 18.59
C GLN A 206 13.74 30.12 19.21
N TYR A 207 12.95 30.78 20.06
CA TYR A 207 13.31 32.06 20.69
C TYR A 207 14.28 31.92 21.87
N ARG A 208 14.45 30.71 22.41
CA ARG A 208 15.30 30.42 23.57
C ARG A 208 16.77 30.76 23.35
N VAL A 209 17.23 30.76 22.10
CA VAL A 209 18.62 31.08 21.72
C VAL A 209 18.96 32.57 21.92
N PHE A 210 17.96 33.45 22.06
CA PHE A 210 18.14 34.90 22.23
C PHE A 210 17.78 35.42 23.62
N THR A 211 17.43 34.52 24.55
CA THR A 211 17.09 34.85 25.94
C THR A 211 18.11 34.22 26.86
N ASP A 212 18.61 34.95 27.86
CA ASP A 212 19.46 34.36 28.89
C ASP A 212 18.67 33.27 29.63
N ASP A 213 19.20 32.04 29.65
CA ASP A 213 18.55 30.92 30.31
C ASP A 213 18.47 31.15 31.84
N PRO A 214 17.38 30.74 32.51
CA PRO A 214 17.31 30.75 33.97
C PRO A 214 18.44 29.90 34.58
N PRO A 215 19.03 30.31 35.72
CA PRO A 215 20.17 29.60 36.32
C PRO A 215 19.89 28.13 36.67
N GLU A 216 18.61 27.77 36.90
CA GLU A 216 18.18 26.39 37.17
C GLU A 216 18.21 25.49 35.92
N THR A 217 18.03 26.05 34.71
CA THR A 217 17.99 25.29 33.45
C THR A 217 19.37 25.09 32.83
N ILE A 218 20.37 25.84 33.27
CA ILE A 218 21.76 25.71 32.82
C ILE A 218 22.31 24.33 33.16
N LEU A 219 22.00 23.81 34.36
CA LEU A 219 22.46 22.48 34.77
C LEU A 219 21.87 21.38 33.89
N ASP A 220 20.59 21.47 33.53
CA ASP A 220 19.93 20.54 32.63
C ASP A 220 20.49 20.60 31.20
N GLU A 221 20.80 21.79 30.69
CA GLU A 221 21.46 21.94 29.38
C GLU A 221 22.92 21.47 29.40
N MET A 222 23.65 21.69 30.50
CA MET A 222 24.99 21.12 30.70
C MET A 222 24.96 19.60 30.76
N ASN A 223 23.96 19.01 31.43
CA ASN A 223 23.76 17.56 31.45
C ASN A 223 23.40 17.02 30.06
N LYS A 224 22.51 17.68 29.32
CA LYS A 224 22.21 17.31 27.92
C LYS A 224 23.42 17.41 27.01
N LEU A 225 24.24 18.45 27.17
CA LEU A 225 25.48 18.61 26.43
C LEU A 225 26.44 17.48 26.78
N LYS A 226 26.61 17.17 28.07
CA LYS A 226 27.44 16.06 28.56
C LYS A 226 26.96 14.71 28.02
N ASP A 227 25.65 14.48 28.00
CA ASP A 227 25.07 13.26 27.43
C ASP A 227 25.28 13.19 25.91
N ALA A 228 25.18 14.32 25.21
CA ALA A 228 25.45 14.39 23.77
C ALA A 228 26.94 14.18 23.46
N THR A 229 27.85 14.74 24.25
CA THR A 229 29.29 14.52 24.10
C THR A 229 29.66 13.09 24.44
N ASN A 230 29.14 12.51 25.52
CA ASN A 230 29.37 11.11 25.87
C ASN A 230 28.86 10.17 24.77
N LYS A 231 27.69 10.46 24.17
CA LYS A 231 27.17 9.69 23.02
C LYS A 231 28.08 9.83 21.80
N LEU A 232 28.59 11.02 21.53
CA LEU A 232 29.53 11.24 20.44
C LEU A 232 30.81 10.45 20.67
N ASP A 233 31.39 10.52 21.87
CA ASP A 233 32.60 9.78 22.25
C ASP A 233 32.39 8.27 22.11
N GLN A 234 31.25 7.74 22.57
CA GLN A 234 30.90 6.33 22.37
C GLN A 234 30.80 5.95 20.88
N MET A 235 30.26 6.82 20.05
CA MET A 235 30.17 6.57 18.60
C MET A 235 31.54 6.66 17.94
N LEU A 236 32.42 7.56 18.39
CA LEU A 236 33.80 7.68 17.91
C LEU A 236 34.64 6.46 18.31
N CYS A 237 34.55 6.00 19.56
CA CYS A 237 35.21 4.75 19.99
C CYS A 237 34.75 3.56 19.14
N ARG A 238 33.44 3.39 18.94
CA ARG A 238 32.92 2.33 18.06
C ARG A 238 33.39 2.45 16.62
N GLU A 239 33.49 3.67 16.09
CA GLU A 239 34.04 3.91 14.75
C GLU A 239 35.51 3.49 14.67
N GLU A 240 36.30 3.82 15.68
CA GLU A 240 37.71 3.46 15.75
C GLU A 240 37.91 1.94 15.94
N ASP A 241 37.10 1.29 16.77
CA ASP A 241 37.06 -0.17 16.90
C ASP A 241 36.69 -0.85 15.57
N LEU A 242 35.67 -0.34 14.86
CA LEU A 242 35.29 -0.85 13.55
C LEU A 242 36.40 -0.64 12.51
N LYS A 243 37.05 0.52 12.50
CA LYS A 243 38.18 0.80 11.59
C LYS A 243 39.36 -0.13 11.86
N SER A 244 39.74 -0.28 13.12
CA SER A 244 40.86 -1.16 13.49
C SER A 244 40.57 -2.62 13.15
N SER A 245 39.36 -3.11 13.48
CA SER A 245 38.91 -4.46 13.14
C SER A 245 38.85 -4.70 11.62
N THR A 246 38.22 -3.80 10.85
CA THR A 246 38.16 -3.93 9.38
C THR A 246 39.54 -3.84 8.74
N GLN A 247 40.43 -2.98 9.24
CA GLN A 247 41.79 -2.86 8.74
C GLN A 247 42.61 -4.12 9.04
N GLN A 248 42.42 -4.74 10.20
CA GLN A 248 43.04 -6.02 10.54
C GLN A 248 42.53 -7.15 9.63
N GLU A 249 41.23 -7.22 9.36
CA GLU A 249 40.65 -8.19 8.43
C GLU A 249 41.20 -8.00 7.00
N ILE A 250 41.31 -6.76 6.53
CA ILE A 250 41.91 -6.45 5.23
C ILE A 250 43.37 -6.92 5.19
N ALA A 251 44.15 -6.66 6.24
CA ALA A 251 45.54 -7.11 6.32
C ALA A 251 45.66 -8.63 6.27
N ASN A 252 44.80 -9.35 7.01
CA ASN A 252 44.75 -10.82 7.00
C ASN A 252 44.41 -11.35 5.59
N ILE A 253 43.39 -10.79 4.94
CA ILE A 253 43.00 -11.19 3.57
C ILE A 253 44.13 -10.91 2.58
N GLN A 254 44.81 -9.76 2.69
CA GLN A 254 45.95 -9.44 1.83
C GLN A 254 47.11 -10.42 2.01
N GLN A 255 47.38 -10.82 3.26
CA GLN A 255 48.38 -11.84 3.56
C GLN A 255 48.00 -13.18 2.92
N ASP A 256 46.77 -13.64 3.08
CA ASP A 256 46.28 -14.89 2.50
C ASP A 256 46.33 -14.87 0.96
N VAL A 257 45.93 -13.77 0.33
CA VAL A 257 46.02 -13.59 -1.12
C VAL A 257 47.47 -13.67 -1.59
N SER A 258 48.40 -13.03 -0.86
CA SER A 258 49.82 -13.08 -1.21
C SER A 258 50.39 -14.50 -1.08
N ALA A 259 50.03 -15.24 -0.03
CA ALA A 259 50.45 -16.63 0.17
C ALA A 259 49.92 -17.56 -0.92
N LEU A 260 48.64 -17.42 -1.30
CA LEU A 260 48.03 -18.17 -2.40
C LEU A 260 48.66 -17.82 -3.75
N HIS A 261 48.99 -16.55 -3.98
CA HIS A 261 49.67 -16.12 -5.20
C HIS A 261 51.06 -16.75 -5.32
N ILE A 262 51.85 -16.75 -4.25
CA ILE A 262 53.17 -17.39 -4.22
C ILE A 262 53.04 -18.89 -4.53
N LYS A 263 52.14 -19.59 -3.83
CA LYS A 263 51.91 -21.03 -4.05
C LYS A 263 51.48 -21.34 -5.48
N ASN A 264 50.63 -20.50 -6.08
CA ASN A 264 50.22 -20.66 -7.48
C ASN A 264 51.40 -20.44 -8.45
N GLN A 265 52.23 -19.44 -8.19
CA GLN A 265 53.42 -19.15 -8.99
C GLN A 265 54.45 -20.28 -8.92
N GLU A 266 54.70 -20.85 -7.74
CA GLU A 266 55.55 -22.01 -7.55
C GLU A 266 55.05 -23.22 -8.37
N LYS A 267 53.75 -23.52 -8.28
CA LYS A 267 53.15 -24.63 -9.06
C LYS A 267 53.21 -24.41 -10.57
N LEU A 268 53.07 -23.17 -11.03
CA LEU A 268 53.24 -22.81 -12.43
C LEU A 268 54.70 -22.98 -12.89
N GLN A 269 55.66 -22.57 -12.08
CA GLN A 269 57.09 -22.77 -12.37
C GLN A 269 57.47 -24.24 -12.42
N GLU A 270 57.02 -25.04 -11.45
CA GLU A 270 57.20 -26.51 -11.44
C GLU A 270 56.66 -27.13 -12.75
N PHE A 271 55.46 -26.72 -13.19
CA PHE A 271 54.85 -27.17 -14.43
C PHE A 271 55.68 -26.76 -15.66
N GLU A 272 56.06 -25.48 -15.77
CA GLU A 272 56.85 -24.99 -16.90
C GLU A 272 58.21 -25.68 -16.99
N GLU A 273 58.88 -25.90 -15.86
CA GLU A 273 60.13 -26.66 -15.81
C GLU A 273 59.95 -28.11 -16.25
N LEU A 274 58.89 -28.79 -15.81
CA LEU A 274 58.61 -30.17 -16.18
C LEU A 274 58.38 -30.29 -17.70
N VAL A 275 57.61 -29.34 -18.26
CA VAL A 275 57.37 -29.25 -19.70
C VAL A 275 58.69 -29.03 -20.45
N LYS A 276 59.49 -28.03 -20.06
CA LYS A 276 60.79 -27.75 -20.69
C LYS A 276 61.75 -28.94 -20.60
N LYS A 277 61.87 -29.59 -19.44
CA LYS A 277 62.70 -30.80 -19.25
C LYS A 277 62.26 -31.96 -20.15
N SER A 278 60.95 -32.13 -20.36
CA SER A 278 60.38 -33.20 -21.18
C SER A 278 60.62 -33.01 -22.69
N PHE A 279 60.68 -31.77 -23.16
CA PHE A 279 60.89 -31.44 -24.59
C PHE A 279 62.34 -31.08 -24.94
N ALA A 280 63.19 -30.73 -23.96
CA ALA A 280 64.60 -30.36 -24.18
C ALA A 280 65.42 -31.45 -24.88
N LYS A 281 65.08 -32.73 -24.69
CA LYS A 281 65.79 -33.87 -25.31
C LYS A 281 65.49 -34.07 -26.81
N LYS A 282 64.53 -33.32 -27.37
CA LYS A 282 64.02 -33.51 -28.75
C LYS A 282 64.51 -32.47 -29.76
N GLY A 283 65.37 -31.52 -29.35
CA GLY A 283 66.04 -30.53 -30.21
C GLY A 283 65.68 -29.07 -29.93
N GLU A 284 66.60 -28.14 -30.23
CA GLU A 284 66.49 -26.71 -29.91
C GLU A 284 65.26 -26.01 -30.51
N HIS A 285 64.86 -26.37 -31.74
CA HIS A 285 63.68 -25.81 -32.39
C HIS A 285 62.40 -26.09 -31.59
N LEU A 286 62.25 -27.32 -31.08
CA LEU A 286 61.06 -27.72 -30.31
C LEU A 286 61.01 -27.01 -28.96
N THR A 287 62.17 -26.79 -28.32
CA THR A 287 62.26 -26.01 -27.07
C THR A 287 61.79 -24.57 -27.27
N LEU A 288 62.19 -23.92 -28.37
CA LEU A 288 61.76 -22.55 -28.71
C LEU A 288 60.24 -22.45 -28.98
N GLU A 289 59.68 -23.46 -29.65
CA GLU A 289 58.25 -23.52 -29.95
C GLU A 289 57.42 -23.75 -28.67
N VAL A 290 57.87 -24.64 -27.79
CA VAL A 290 57.29 -24.86 -26.46
C VAL A 290 57.35 -23.60 -25.61
N ASP A 291 58.48 -22.87 -25.58
CA ASP A 291 58.60 -21.60 -24.85
C ASP A 291 57.68 -20.50 -25.40
N LYS A 292 57.41 -20.51 -26.72
CA LYS A 292 56.45 -19.61 -27.34
C LYS A 292 55.03 -19.95 -26.90
N ASP A 293 54.68 -21.22 -26.84
CA ASP A 293 53.34 -21.66 -26.44
C ASP A 293 53.10 -21.55 -24.93
N LEU A 294 54.12 -21.79 -24.08
CA LEU A 294 54.05 -21.51 -22.64
C LEU A 294 53.74 -20.02 -22.39
N ARG A 295 54.40 -19.11 -23.13
CA ARG A 295 54.11 -17.66 -23.05
C ARG A 295 52.70 -17.30 -23.51
N LYS A 296 52.18 -17.95 -24.57
CA LYS A 296 50.78 -17.75 -24.99
C LYS A 296 49.80 -18.26 -23.92
N MET A 297 50.07 -19.43 -23.34
CA MET A 297 49.25 -19.98 -22.27
C MET A 297 49.27 -19.11 -21.01
N ALA A 298 50.41 -18.49 -20.68
CA ALA A 298 50.50 -17.54 -19.57
C ALA A 298 49.58 -16.33 -19.80
N LYS A 299 49.62 -15.72 -20.99
CA LYS A 299 48.73 -14.62 -21.37
C LYS A 299 47.25 -15.01 -21.33
N LEU A 300 46.91 -16.17 -21.90
CA LEU A 300 45.52 -16.66 -21.85
C LEU A 300 45.06 -16.95 -20.41
N ARG A 301 45.95 -17.45 -19.54
CA ARG A 301 45.62 -17.66 -18.12
C ARG A 301 45.37 -16.34 -17.40
N GLU A 302 46.14 -15.31 -17.68
CA GLU A 302 45.93 -13.96 -17.14
C GLU A 302 44.57 -13.41 -17.60
N GLU A 303 44.27 -13.46 -18.89
CA GLU A 303 42.97 -13.05 -19.45
C GLU A 303 41.79 -13.84 -18.84
N ILE A 304 41.94 -15.16 -18.64
CA ILE A 304 40.92 -16.00 -18.00
C ILE A 304 40.76 -15.64 -16.52
N SER A 305 41.86 -15.37 -15.81
CA SER A 305 41.84 -14.95 -14.40
C SER A 305 41.13 -13.61 -14.23
N ASP A 306 41.42 -12.63 -15.09
CA ASP A 306 40.75 -11.32 -15.10
C ASP A 306 39.25 -11.47 -15.37
N ALA A 307 38.88 -12.27 -16.37
CA ALA A 307 37.48 -12.54 -16.69
C ALA A 307 36.75 -13.24 -15.53
N ARG A 308 37.40 -14.20 -14.85
CA ARG A 308 36.85 -14.88 -13.66
C ARG A 308 36.70 -13.92 -12.49
N TYR A 309 37.67 -13.07 -12.24
CA TYR A 309 37.60 -12.06 -11.19
C TYR A 309 36.39 -11.15 -11.40
N ILE A 310 36.21 -10.62 -12.62
CA ILE A 310 35.06 -9.81 -12.98
C ILE A 310 33.75 -10.59 -12.79
N LEU A 311 33.69 -11.85 -13.24
CA LEU A 311 32.50 -12.68 -13.09
C LEU A 311 32.11 -12.88 -11.62
N VAL A 312 33.07 -13.24 -10.76
CA VAL A 312 32.84 -13.43 -9.32
C VAL A 312 32.38 -12.12 -8.68
N GLN A 313 33.00 -10.99 -9.01
CA GLN A 313 32.58 -9.68 -8.53
C GLN A 313 31.13 -9.35 -8.94
N LYS A 314 30.75 -9.66 -10.19
CA LYS A 314 29.37 -9.47 -10.68
C LYS A 314 28.39 -10.41 -10.00
N GLN A 315 28.77 -11.65 -9.71
CA GLN A 315 27.93 -12.59 -8.96
C GLN A 315 27.66 -12.09 -7.53
N HIS A 316 28.68 -11.62 -6.81
CA HIS A 316 28.49 -11.01 -5.48
C HIS A 316 27.63 -9.76 -5.53
N SER A 317 27.85 -8.89 -6.53
CA SER A 317 27.01 -7.70 -6.73
C SER A 317 25.55 -8.06 -7.03
N ASN A 318 25.31 -9.12 -7.79
CA ASN A 318 23.96 -9.59 -8.10
C ASN A 318 23.29 -10.22 -6.87
N ALA A 319 24.03 -11.00 -6.07
CA ALA A 319 23.52 -11.58 -4.84
C ALA A 319 23.09 -10.50 -3.83
N THR A 320 23.93 -9.48 -3.65
CA THR A 320 23.62 -8.33 -2.77
C THR A 320 22.42 -7.52 -3.29
N LEU A 321 22.36 -7.22 -4.60
CA LEU A 321 21.20 -6.56 -5.20
C LEU A 321 19.92 -7.39 -5.06
N SER A 322 20.00 -8.71 -5.22
CA SER A 322 18.86 -9.62 -5.05
C SER A 322 18.37 -9.65 -3.60
N GLU A 323 19.28 -9.61 -2.62
CA GLU A 323 18.91 -9.52 -1.20
C GLU A 323 18.27 -8.17 -0.86
N GLN A 324 18.81 -7.07 -1.38
CA GLN A 324 18.21 -5.74 -1.24
C GLN A 324 16.81 -5.69 -1.88
N LEU A 325 16.65 -6.30 -3.05
CA LEU A 325 15.36 -6.38 -3.74
C LEU A 325 14.34 -7.18 -2.92
N LYS A 326 14.73 -8.33 -2.34
CA LYS A 326 13.87 -9.09 -1.41
C LYS A 326 13.47 -8.28 -0.18
N LYS A 327 14.39 -7.48 0.37
CA LYS A 327 14.09 -6.58 1.49
C LYS A 327 13.11 -5.48 1.10
N LEU A 328 13.19 -4.97 -0.13
CA LEU A 328 12.25 -3.96 -0.66
C LEU A 328 10.89 -4.57 -1.05
N GLU A 329 10.86 -5.80 -1.55
CA GLU A 329 9.63 -6.54 -1.85
C GLU A 329 8.84 -6.87 -0.58
N ASN A 330 9.50 -6.95 0.57
CA ASN A 330 8.86 -7.16 1.86
C ASN A 330 8.42 -5.81 2.46
N LEU A 331 7.13 -5.51 2.41
CA LEU A 331 6.54 -4.27 2.94
C LEU A 331 6.37 -4.31 4.49
N GLY A 332 6.85 -5.36 5.15
CA GLY A 332 6.75 -5.60 6.60
C GLY A 332 5.95 -6.87 6.92
N ASN A 333 6.19 -7.51 8.08
CA ASN A 333 5.51 -8.75 8.52
C ASN A 333 5.48 -9.89 7.48
N ASN A 334 6.56 -10.04 6.69
CA ASN A 334 6.64 -10.98 5.56
C ASN A 334 5.60 -10.77 4.45
N PHE A 335 4.95 -9.60 4.40
CA PHE A 335 4.00 -9.24 3.37
C PHE A 335 4.71 -8.79 2.10
N GLN A 336 4.48 -9.51 1.00
CA GLN A 336 5.16 -9.23 -0.26
C GLN A 336 4.39 -8.23 -1.13
N MET A 337 5.09 -7.46 -1.95
CA MET A 337 4.47 -6.52 -2.91
C MET A 337 3.43 -7.20 -3.83
N ARG A 338 3.67 -8.45 -4.22
CA ARG A 338 2.71 -9.23 -5.04
C ARG A 338 1.40 -9.51 -4.30
N GLU A 339 1.47 -9.76 -3.00
CA GLU A 339 0.28 -9.99 -2.17
C GLU A 339 -0.50 -8.68 -2.03
N PHE A 340 0.20 -7.55 -1.89
CA PHE A 340 -0.42 -6.22 -1.91
C PHE A 340 -1.16 -5.95 -3.23
N GLU A 341 -0.51 -6.19 -4.37
CA GLU A 341 -1.12 -6.02 -5.70
C GLU A 341 -2.33 -6.95 -5.87
N SER A 342 -2.24 -8.21 -5.42
CA SER A 342 -3.36 -9.16 -5.44
C SER A 342 -4.54 -8.64 -4.61
N LEU A 343 -4.28 -8.20 -3.37
CA LEU A 343 -5.31 -7.67 -2.48
C LEU A 343 -5.94 -6.39 -3.05
N GLN A 344 -5.11 -5.50 -3.62
CA GLN A 344 -5.59 -4.29 -4.28
C GLN A 344 -6.50 -4.61 -5.47
N ASN A 345 -6.14 -5.61 -6.28
CA ASN A 345 -6.97 -6.07 -7.39
C ASN A 345 -8.29 -6.68 -6.89
N GLU A 346 -8.25 -7.43 -5.78
CA GLU A 346 -9.45 -7.99 -5.15
C GLU A 346 -10.39 -6.89 -4.64
N CYS A 347 -9.86 -5.89 -3.92
CA CYS A 347 -10.62 -4.73 -3.46
C CYS A 347 -11.30 -4.01 -4.64
N GLN A 348 -10.57 -3.75 -5.73
CA GLN A 348 -11.14 -3.13 -6.93
C GLN A 348 -12.22 -3.99 -7.59
N ALA A 349 -12.07 -5.32 -7.58
CA ALA A 349 -13.08 -6.23 -8.12
C ALA A 349 -14.34 -6.24 -7.25
N LEU A 350 -14.19 -6.19 -5.92
CA LEU A 350 -15.31 -6.08 -4.99
C LEU A 350 -16.04 -4.75 -5.12
N ASP A 351 -15.33 -3.64 -5.27
CA ASP A 351 -15.93 -2.32 -5.51
C ASP A 351 -16.79 -2.32 -6.79
N LYS A 352 -16.27 -2.86 -7.89
CA LYS A 352 -17.04 -3.01 -9.13
C LYS A 352 -18.30 -3.87 -8.94
N LYS A 353 -18.20 -4.98 -8.20
CA LYS A 353 -19.38 -5.82 -7.88
C LYS A 353 -20.40 -5.03 -7.06
N ILE A 354 -19.98 -4.23 -6.09
CA ILE A 354 -20.87 -3.37 -5.29
C ILE A 354 -21.57 -2.35 -6.20
N GLU A 355 -20.85 -1.69 -7.09
CA GLU A 355 -21.42 -0.75 -8.06
C GLU A 355 -22.47 -1.40 -8.97
N GLU A 356 -22.17 -2.59 -9.51
CA GLU A 356 -23.11 -3.37 -10.33
C GLU A 356 -24.38 -3.74 -9.56
N ARG A 357 -24.25 -4.26 -8.33
CA ARG A 357 -25.40 -4.63 -7.49
C ARG A 357 -26.23 -3.40 -7.13
N ASN A 358 -25.59 -2.27 -6.82
CA ASN A 358 -26.28 -1.01 -6.58
C ASN A 358 -27.06 -0.54 -7.82
N ALA A 359 -26.46 -0.62 -9.01
CA ALA A 359 -27.14 -0.30 -10.26
C ALA A 359 -28.32 -1.23 -10.57
N GLU A 360 -28.20 -2.53 -10.25
CA GLU A 360 -29.30 -3.50 -10.35
C GLU A 360 -30.43 -3.20 -9.36
N LEU A 361 -30.10 -2.86 -8.12
CA LEU A 361 -31.05 -2.51 -7.08
C LEU A 361 -31.85 -1.26 -7.47
N VAL A 362 -31.17 -0.23 -7.99
CA VAL A 362 -31.84 0.98 -8.51
C VAL A 362 -32.78 0.63 -9.65
N ARG A 363 -32.33 -0.18 -10.63
CA ARG A 363 -33.20 -0.65 -11.73
C ARG A 363 -34.41 -1.43 -11.21
N SER A 364 -34.23 -2.30 -10.22
CA SER A 364 -35.29 -3.06 -9.60
C SER A 364 -36.31 -2.16 -8.88
N ARG A 365 -35.83 -1.17 -8.13
CA ARG A 365 -36.67 -0.17 -7.46
C ARG A 365 -37.52 0.62 -8.45
N VAL A 366 -36.93 1.05 -9.57
CA VAL A 366 -37.66 1.77 -10.63
C VAL A 366 -38.76 0.88 -11.22
N ARG A 367 -38.47 -0.39 -11.53
CA ARG A 367 -39.48 -1.34 -12.01
C ARG A 367 -40.61 -1.55 -10.99
N CYS A 368 -40.26 -1.80 -9.73
CA CYS A 368 -41.23 -1.98 -8.66
C CYS A 368 -42.15 -0.76 -8.49
N ASN A 369 -41.58 0.46 -8.55
CA ASN A 369 -42.38 1.68 -8.51
C ASN A 369 -43.32 1.80 -9.71
N ALA A 370 -42.86 1.47 -10.92
CA ALA A 370 -43.72 1.45 -12.11
C ALA A 370 -44.87 0.45 -11.97
N ASP A 371 -44.60 -0.76 -11.47
CA ASP A 371 -45.61 -1.78 -11.23
C ASP A 371 -46.62 -1.34 -10.16
N LEU A 372 -46.17 -0.66 -9.10
CA LEU A 372 -47.05 -0.06 -8.08
C LEU A 372 -47.98 1.00 -8.68
N HIS A 373 -47.49 1.84 -9.60
CA HIS A 373 -48.33 2.81 -10.30
C HIS A 373 -49.37 2.13 -11.18
N VAL A 374 -48.98 1.10 -11.96
CA VAL A 374 -49.91 0.30 -12.77
C VAL A 374 -50.97 -0.37 -11.90
N LEU A 375 -50.56 -0.98 -10.79
CA LEU A 375 -51.48 -1.61 -9.83
C LEU A 375 -52.45 -0.58 -9.23
N GLY A 376 -51.98 0.64 -8.94
CA GLY A 376 -52.80 1.77 -8.52
C GLY A 376 -53.91 2.09 -9.53
N HIS A 377 -53.55 2.29 -10.80
CA HIS A 377 -54.51 2.54 -11.87
C HIS A 377 -55.52 1.39 -12.06
N LEU A 378 -55.07 0.13 -11.93
CA LEU A 378 -55.95 -1.04 -12.02
C LEU A 378 -56.95 -1.08 -10.86
N LYS A 379 -56.51 -0.76 -9.63
CA LYS A 379 -57.40 -0.67 -8.47
C LYS A 379 -58.43 0.44 -8.62
N GLU A 380 -58.04 1.59 -9.15
CA GLU A 380 -58.97 2.69 -9.41
C GLU A 380 -60.01 2.32 -10.48
N LYS A 381 -59.55 1.72 -11.59
CA LYS A 381 -60.44 1.19 -12.64
C LYS A 381 -61.41 0.14 -12.08
N GLN A 382 -60.93 -0.75 -11.21
CA GLN A 382 -61.77 -1.74 -10.54
C GLN A 382 -62.82 -1.07 -9.65
N ALA A 383 -62.46 -0.04 -8.87
CA ALA A 383 -63.38 0.71 -8.02
C ALA A 383 -64.46 1.42 -8.86
N MET A 384 -64.06 2.06 -9.97
CA MET A 384 -64.98 2.68 -10.93
C MET A 384 -65.99 1.66 -11.49
N ILE A 385 -65.51 0.50 -11.98
CA ILE A 385 -66.36 -0.55 -12.52
C ILE A 385 -67.34 -1.07 -11.46
N ARG A 386 -66.86 -1.31 -10.22
CA ARG A 386 -67.72 -1.72 -9.10
C ARG A 386 -68.82 -0.70 -8.83
N SER A 387 -68.49 0.59 -8.83
CA SER A 387 -69.47 1.68 -8.67
C SER A 387 -70.52 1.66 -9.80
N LYS A 388 -70.08 1.52 -11.05
CA LYS A 388 -70.96 1.42 -12.22
C LYS A 388 -71.90 0.22 -12.13
N ILE A 389 -71.39 -0.95 -11.73
CA ILE A 389 -72.21 -2.16 -11.51
C ILE A 389 -73.24 -1.91 -10.42
N LYS A 390 -72.88 -1.24 -9.33
CA LYS A 390 -73.81 -0.91 -8.24
C LYS A 390 -74.96 -0.02 -8.75
N ILE A 391 -74.66 1.02 -9.52
CA ILE A 391 -75.67 1.91 -10.13
C ILE A 391 -76.56 1.14 -11.11
N GLN A 392 -75.99 0.26 -11.93
CA GLN A 392 -76.78 -0.55 -12.86
C GLN A 392 -77.71 -1.52 -12.13
N LYS A 393 -77.26 -2.13 -11.03
CA LYS A 393 -78.10 -2.99 -10.18
C LYS A 393 -79.27 -2.23 -9.56
N THR A 394 -79.05 -1.01 -9.06
CA THR A 394 -80.15 -0.20 -8.51
C THR A 394 -81.14 0.23 -9.58
N CYS A 395 -80.67 0.63 -10.77
CA CYS A 395 -81.53 0.95 -11.91
C CYS A 395 -82.38 -0.27 -12.34
N LEU A 396 -81.76 -1.46 -12.41
CA LEU A 396 -82.47 -2.70 -12.72
C LEU A 396 -83.54 -3.03 -11.67
N ALA A 397 -83.24 -2.90 -10.39
CA ALA A 397 -84.20 -3.13 -9.31
C ALA A 397 -85.40 -2.15 -9.41
N MET A 398 -85.15 -0.89 -9.72
CA MET A 398 -86.19 0.11 -9.94
C MET A 398 -87.08 -0.25 -11.14
N LEU A 399 -86.50 -0.64 -12.27
CA LEU A 399 -87.24 -1.09 -13.46
C LEU A 399 -88.07 -2.35 -13.18
N GLN A 400 -87.52 -3.30 -12.42
CA GLN A 400 -88.24 -4.50 -12.00
C GLN A 400 -89.45 -4.15 -11.11
N SER A 401 -89.29 -3.22 -10.17
CA SER A 401 -90.38 -2.70 -9.34
C SER A 401 -91.46 -2.02 -10.20
N GLN A 402 -91.07 -1.14 -11.12
CA GLN A 402 -92.02 -0.48 -12.05
C GLN A 402 -92.79 -1.51 -12.90
N LYS A 403 -92.10 -2.53 -13.43
CA LYS A 403 -92.73 -3.63 -14.17
C LYS A 403 -93.74 -4.39 -13.31
N TYR A 404 -93.41 -4.68 -12.06
CA TYR A 404 -94.33 -5.35 -11.13
C TYR A 404 -95.58 -4.50 -10.87
N THR A 405 -95.40 -3.21 -10.58
CA THR A 405 -96.50 -2.25 -10.37
C THR A 405 -97.40 -2.16 -11.61
N ALA A 406 -96.81 -2.01 -12.81
CA ALA A 406 -97.58 -1.97 -14.05
C ALA A 406 -98.36 -3.27 -14.30
N ARG A 407 -97.76 -4.44 -14.03
CA ARG A 407 -98.44 -5.74 -14.11
C ARG A 407 -99.62 -5.83 -13.14
N LYS A 408 -99.44 -5.33 -11.91
CA LYS A 408 -100.49 -5.28 -10.89
C LYS A 408 -101.65 -4.39 -11.35
N CYS A 409 -101.37 -3.17 -11.84
CA CYS A 409 -102.39 -2.27 -12.39
C CYS A 409 -103.19 -2.91 -13.53
N ILE A 410 -102.51 -3.63 -14.45
CA ILE A 410 -103.18 -4.36 -15.55
C ILE A 410 -104.07 -5.47 -14.99
N PHE A 411 -103.59 -6.23 -14.01
CA PHE A 411 -104.37 -7.29 -13.37
C PHE A 411 -105.62 -6.73 -12.69
N ASP A 412 -105.48 -5.68 -11.86
CA ASP A 412 -106.59 -5.03 -11.15
C ASP A 412 -107.62 -4.46 -12.13
N SER A 413 -107.16 -3.80 -13.21
CA SER A 413 -108.03 -3.29 -14.27
C SER A 413 -108.79 -4.41 -15.00
N LYS A 414 -108.13 -5.55 -15.27
CA LYS A 414 -108.78 -6.74 -15.87
C LYS A 414 -109.81 -7.35 -14.93
N LYS A 415 -109.53 -7.38 -13.62
CA LYS A 415 -110.45 -7.86 -12.59
C LYS A 415 -111.70 -6.97 -12.54
N GLN A 416 -111.54 -5.66 -12.39
CA GLN A 416 -112.64 -4.69 -12.42
C GLN A 416 -113.47 -4.80 -13.69
N ARG A 417 -112.82 -4.89 -14.86
CA ARG A 417 -113.52 -5.10 -16.14
C ARG A 417 -114.35 -6.38 -16.15
N SER A 418 -113.85 -7.45 -15.53
CA SER A 418 -114.56 -8.73 -15.45
C SER A 418 -115.74 -8.66 -14.48
N GLU A 419 -115.61 -7.94 -13.38
CA GLU A 419 -116.68 -7.66 -12.42
C GLU A 419 -117.79 -6.82 -13.08
N MET A 420 -117.45 -5.69 -13.70
CA MET A 420 -118.42 -4.87 -14.45
C MET A 420 -119.14 -5.67 -15.54
N ARG A 421 -118.44 -6.57 -16.27
CA ARG A 421 -119.09 -7.43 -17.27
C ARG A 421 -120.06 -8.44 -16.65
N LYS A 422 -119.79 -8.92 -15.44
CA LYS A 422 -120.72 -9.80 -14.71
C LYS A 422 -121.95 -8.99 -14.27
N GLU A 423 -121.74 -7.80 -13.72
CA GLU A 423 -122.83 -6.89 -13.32
C GLU A 423 -123.70 -6.50 -14.50
N ILE A 424 -123.11 -6.11 -15.65
CA ILE A 424 -123.87 -5.81 -16.87
C ILE A 424 -124.72 -7.01 -17.30
N LYS A 425 -124.18 -8.24 -17.25
CA LYS A 425 -124.94 -9.44 -17.60
C LYS A 425 -126.08 -9.71 -16.61
N GLU A 426 -125.83 -9.52 -15.32
CA GLU A 426 -126.83 -9.70 -14.27
C GLU A 426 -127.96 -8.67 -14.39
N LEU A 427 -127.62 -7.39 -14.60
CA LEU A 427 -128.60 -6.32 -14.84
C LEU A 427 -129.38 -6.58 -16.14
N SER A 428 -128.70 -6.97 -17.22
CA SER A 428 -129.34 -7.38 -18.48
C SER A 428 -130.34 -8.53 -18.27
N TYR A 429 -129.99 -9.51 -17.43
CA TYR A 429 -130.88 -10.61 -17.06
C TYR A 429 -132.08 -10.13 -16.23
N GLN A 430 -131.87 -9.28 -15.22
CA GLN A 430 -132.92 -8.76 -14.34
C GLN A 430 -133.89 -7.81 -15.08
N CYS A 431 -133.40 -6.98 -15.98
CA CYS A 431 -134.21 -6.02 -16.75
C CYS A 431 -134.94 -6.68 -17.94
N GLY A 432 -134.50 -7.85 -18.41
CA GLY A 432 -135.18 -8.62 -19.46
C GLY A 432 -135.34 -7.83 -20.77
N LEU A 433 -136.58 -7.63 -21.22
CA LEU A 433 -136.88 -6.89 -22.46
C LEU A 433 -136.50 -5.41 -22.37
N LEU A 434 -136.52 -4.81 -21.18
CA LEU A 434 -136.25 -3.39 -20.96
C LEU A 434 -134.79 -3.01 -21.30
N ASP A 435 -133.84 -3.93 -21.13
CA ASP A 435 -132.43 -3.75 -21.51
C ASP A 435 -132.20 -3.82 -23.04
N LYS A 436 -133.23 -4.21 -23.79
CA LYS A 436 -133.18 -4.34 -25.25
C LYS A 436 -134.20 -3.40 -25.89
N PRO A 437 -133.91 -2.07 -25.93
CA PRO A 437 -134.86 -1.07 -26.41
C PRO A 437 -135.32 -1.31 -27.85
N ALA A 438 -134.45 -1.88 -28.71
CA ALA A 438 -134.83 -2.27 -30.06
C ALA A 438 -135.91 -3.37 -30.09
N LEU A 439 -135.78 -4.38 -29.23
CA LEU A 439 -136.73 -5.49 -29.16
C LEU A 439 -138.05 -5.05 -28.48
N MET A 440 -137.98 -4.11 -27.54
CA MET A 440 -139.16 -3.50 -26.93
C MET A 440 -139.96 -2.70 -27.96
N LEU A 441 -139.29 -1.89 -28.79
CA LEU A 441 -139.92 -1.17 -29.89
C LEU A 441 -140.58 -2.12 -30.89
N ASP A 442 -139.91 -3.23 -31.24
CA ASP A 442 -140.50 -4.26 -32.10
C ASP A 442 -141.73 -4.91 -31.46
N PHE A 443 -141.70 -5.19 -30.15
CA PHE A 443 -142.87 -5.71 -29.45
C PHE A 443 -144.05 -4.74 -29.54
N ASP A 444 -143.84 -3.46 -29.24
CA ASP A 444 -144.89 -2.43 -29.33
C ASP A 444 -145.47 -2.36 -30.76
N ASN A 445 -144.60 -2.38 -31.78
CA ASN A 445 -145.02 -2.43 -33.18
C ASN A 445 -145.84 -3.69 -33.51
N THR A 446 -145.46 -4.86 -32.99
CA THR A 446 -146.23 -6.10 -33.23
C THR A 446 -147.57 -6.11 -32.52
N VAL A 447 -147.65 -5.56 -31.31
CA VAL A 447 -148.92 -5.41 -30.58
C VAL A 447 -149.85 -4.48 -31.35
N GLU A 448 -149.33 -3.37 -31.87
CA GLU A 448 -150.09 -2.46 -32.73
C GLU A 448 -150.60 -3.19 -33.98
N GLN A 449 -149.75 -3.96 -34.66
CA GLN A 449 -150.15 -4.77 -35.83
C GLN A 449 -151.22 -5.82 -35.48
N ILE A 450 -151.10 -6.50 -34.34
CA ILE A 450 -152.09 -7.49 -33.87
C ILE A 450 -153.43 -6.80 -33.64
N ASN A 451 -153.45 -5.64 -32.97
CA ASN A 451 -154.68 -4.87 -32.74
C ASN A 451 -155.35 -4.47 -34.05
N ILE A 452 -154.57 -4.02 -35.05
CA ILE A 452 -155.08 -3.71 -36.40
C ILE A 452 -155.70 -4.95 -37.06
N VAL A 453 -155.10 -6.13 -36.89
CA VAL A 453 -155.63 -7.38 -37.44
C VAL A 453 -156.88 -7.84 -36.70
N MET A 454 -156.92 -7.73 -35.37
CA MET A 454 -158.10 -8.04 -34.55
C MET A 454 -159.30 -7.18 -34.96
N ASP A 455 -159.09 -5.87 -35.11
CA ASP A 455 -160.12 -4.96 -35.63
C ASP A 455 -160.66 -5.39 -37.00
N LYS A 456 -159.79 -5.89 -37.88
CA LYS A 456 -160.20 -6.43 -39.19
C LYS A 456 -161.00 -7.73 -39.03
N VAL A 457 -160.60 -8.62 -38.13
CA VAL A 457 -161.31 -9.88 -37.84
C VAL A 457 -162.69 -9.59 -37.26
N ASP A 458 -162.81 -8.66 -36.33
CA ASP A 458 -164.11 -8.29 -35.75
C ASP A 458 -165.02 -7.63 -36.78
N LYS A 459 -164.47 -6.79 -37.68
CA LYS A 459 -165.22 -6.30 -38.85
C LYS A 459 -165.68 -7.42 -39.78
N LEU A 460 -164.86 -8.45 -39.98
CA LEU A 460 -165.23 -9.64 -40.78
C LEU A 460 -166.29 -10.49 -40.08
N ARG A 461 -166.20 -10.66 -38.76
CA ARG A 461 -167.23 -11.35 -37.94
C ARG A 461 -168.56 -10.61 -37.99
N ASN A 462 -168.56 -9.29 -37.83
CA ASN A 462 -169.76 -8.46 -37.97
C ASN A 462 -170.37 -8.60 -39.38
N LYS A 463 -169.55 -8.61 -40.44
CA LYS A 463 -170.03 -8.88 -41.80
C LYS A 463 -170.58 -10.29 -41.99
N HIS A 464 -169.93 -11.29 -41.39
CA HIS A 464 -170.42 -12.67 -41.40
C HIS A 464 -171.78 -12.77 -40.71
N ASP A 465 -171.92 -12.13 -39.54
CA ASP A 465 -173.18 -12.08 -38.80
C ASP A 465 -174.27 -11.31 -39.57
N GLU A 466 -173.91 -10.22 -40.26
CA GLU A 466 -174.81 -9.51 -41.18
C GLU A 466 -175.26 -10.40 -42.36
N ILE A 467 -174.36 -11.20 -42.93
CA ILE A 467 -174.68 -12.14 -44.02
C ILE A 467 -175.57 -13.26 -43.49
N LEU A 468 -175.27 -13.85 -42.33
CA LEU A 468 -176.14 -14.83 -41.68
C LEU A 468 -177.52 -14.24 -41.42
N HIS A 469 -177.61 -13.00 -40.95
CA HIS A 469 -178.87 -12.33 -40.73
C HIS A 469 -179.65 -12.07 -42.04
N LYS A 470 -178.94 -11.83 -43.16
CA LYS A 470 -179.53 -11.76 -44.51
C LYS A 470 -179.99 -13.12 -45.02
N ILE A 471 -179.24 -14.20 -44.75
CA ILE A 471 -179.64 -15.58 -45.10
C ILE A 471 -180.92 -15.95 -44.36
N VAL A 472 -180.99 -15.73 -43.05
CA VAL A 472 -182.21 -15.97 -42.25
C VAL A 472 -183.40 -15.17 -42.79
N LYS A 473 -183.19 -13.91 -43.22
CA LYS A 473 -184.25 -13.10 -43.86
C LYS A 473 -184.67 -13.60 -45.24
N LEU A 474 -183.78 -14.23 -46.00
CA LEU A 474 -184.10 -14.82 -47.30
C LEU A 474 -184.80 -16.18 -47.14
N GLU A 475 -184.39 -16.99 -46.18
CA GLU A 475 -185.07 -18.23 -45.80
C GLU A 475 -186.51 -17.97 -45.34
N ALA A 476 -186.75 -16.86 -44.63
CA ALA A 476 -188.10 -16.42 -44.22
C ALA A 476 -188.98 -15.87 -45.37
N LYS A 477 -188.44 -15.64 -46.57
CA LYS A 477 -189.18 -15.17 -47.77
C LYS A 477 -189.49 -16.29 -48.78
N CYS A 478 -189.06 -17.51 -48.51
CA CYS A 478 -189.38 -18.72 -49.30
C CYS A 478 -190.47 -19.61 -48.66
N LEU A 479 -191.12 -19.11 -47.60
CA LEU A 479 -192.43 -19.54 -47.10
C LEU A 479 -193.49 -18.56 -47.60
#